data_AF-A0A7L1KI18-F1
#
_entry.id   AF-A0A7L1KI18-F1
#
_cell.length_a   1.000
_cell.length_b   1.000
_cell.length_c   1.000
_cell.angle_alpha   90.00
_cell.angle_beta   90.00
_cell.angle_gamma   90.00
#
_symmetry.space_group_name_H-M   'P 1'
#
loop_
_entity.id
_entity.type
_entity.pdbx_description
1 polymer ?
#
loop_
_entity_poly.entity_id
_entity_poly.type
_entity_poly.pdbx_seq_one_letter_code
_entity_poly.pdbx_strand_id
1 'polypeptide(L)'
;QAELGRPQRNCYTLPGFDFSYGLYIQRTDGGVPEAIGHWNTVKPRTTSAQKMPRDFITMNRGALKAGYTTAHEFNLYYKAKDIRRKDDEHSRFKRSPPKVPADFTYGITSRPCTPFFDLLQHKYKELWMEQQRALTAAKRVEKKKVIVKDKARETRTTFLRKLPLPAKKESFWHLPRLEKVGPHLSTFPDRDAHKKAFSA
;
A
#
# COMPACT_ATOMS: atom_id res chain seq x y z
N GLN A 1 -46.24 48.60 -23.29
CA GLN A 1 -46.45 49.66 -22.28
C GLN A 1 -46.66 48.96 -20.95
N ALA A 2 -45.94 49.33 -19.89
CA ALA A 2 -46.09 48.68 -18.58
C ALA A 2 -47.39 49.17 -17.90
N GLU A 3 -48.28 48.25 -17.56
CA GLU A 3 -49.52 48.55 -16.82
C GLU A 3 -49.19 48.78 -15.34
N LEU A 4 -49.51 49.96 -14.79
CA LEU A 4 -49.29 50.25 -13.36
C LEU A 4 -50.14 49.30 -12.49
N GLY A 5 -49.52 48.71 -11.46
CA GLY A 5 -50.22 47.87 -10.48
C GLY A 5 -50.40 46.40 -10.87
N ARG A 6 -49.91 45.98 -12.05
CA ARG A 6 -49.91 44.56 -12.46
C ARG A 6 -48.50 44.01 -12.55
N PRO A 7 -48.27 42.76 -12.14
CA PRO A 7 -46.97 42.13 -12.33
C PRO A 7 -46.66 41.97 -13.82
N GLN A 8 -45.36 41.96 -14.15
CA GLN A 8 -44.91 41.80 -15.53
C GLN A 8 -45.44 40.47 -16.10
N ARG A 9 -46.09 40.53 -17.26
CA ARG A 9 -46.64 39.35 -17.92
C ARG A 9 -45.48 38.51 -18.46
N ASN A 10 -45.29 37.31 -17.92
CA ASN A 10 -44.43 36.29 -18.50
C ASN A 10 -45.28 35.49 -19.49
N CYS A 11 -44.85 35.39 -20.75
CA CYS A 11 -45.63 34.79 -21.87
C CYS A 11 -45.73 33.25 -21.81
N TYR A 12 -45.83 32.66 -20.63
CA TYR A 12 -46.01 31.22 -20.45
C TYR A 12 -47.48 30.88 -20.25
N THR A 13 -47.95 29.82 -20.89
CA THR A 13 -49.28 29.26 -20.64
C THR A 13 -49.29 28.61 -19.27
N LEU A 14 -49.89 29.29 -18.30
CA LEU A 14 -50.04 28.78 -16.95
C LEU A 14 -51.21 27.79 -16.87
N PRO A 15 -51.13 26.77 -16.01
CA PRO A 15 -52.28 25.96 -15.63
C PRO A 15 -53.48 26.81 -15.19
N GLY A 16 -54.69 26.31 -15.44
CA GLY A 16 -55.95 27.00 -15.12
C GLY A 16 -56.17 27.25 -13.62
N PHE A 17 -57.29 27.90 -13.29
CA PHE A 17 -57.61 28.31 -11.91
C PHE A 17 -57.67 27.17 -10.90
N ASP A 18 -57.96 25.94 -11.34
CA ASP A 18 -58.06 24.76 -10.45
C ASP A 18 -56.69 24.17 -10.08
N PHE A 19 -55.60 24.69 -10.65
CA PHE A 19 -54.26 24.21 -10.36
C PHE A 19 -53.67 24.89 -9.12
N SER A 20 -53.36 24.09 -8.10
CA SER A 20 -52.62 24.55 -6.93
C SER A 20 -51.11 24.47 -7.17
N TYR A 21 -50.44 25.62 -7.18
CA TYR A 21 -48.99 25.67 -7.25
C TYR A 21 -48.35 25.22 -5.92
N GLY A 22 -47.23 24.53 -6.01
CA GLY A 22 -46.49 24.03 -4.85
C GLY A 22 -46.47 22.51 -4.77
N LEU A 23 -45.76 21.99 -3.78
CA LEU A 23 -45.58 20.55 -3.58
C LEU A 23 -46.67 20.04 -2.63
N TYR A 24 -47.64 19.29 -3.16
CA TYR A 24 -48.65 18.64 -2.32
C TYR A 24 -48.06 17.38 -1.69
N ILE A 25 -47.90 17.38 -0.37
CA ILE A 25 -47.50 16.20 0.40
C ILE A 25 -48.78 15.47 0.82
N GLN A 26 -49.12 14.43 0.09
CA GLN A 26 -50.24 13.56 0.43
C GLN A 26 -49.95 12.83 1.74
N ARG A 27 -50.65 13.21 2.81
CA ARG A 27 -50.59 12.51 4.10
C ARG A 27 -51.38 11.21 3.97
N THR A 28 -50.69 10.09 4.14
CA THR A 28 -51.30 8.74 4.11
C THR A 28 -51.23 8.10 5.49
N ASP A 29 -51.15 8.92 6.53
CA ASP A 29 -50.73 8.49 7.86
C ASP A 29 -51.90 8.08 8.77
N GLY A 30 -53.13 8.06 8.23
CA GLY A 30 -54.42 7.76 8.89
C GLY A 30 -54.72 8.48 10.22
N GLY A 31 -53.87 9.43 10.61
CA GLY A 31 -53.98 10.24 11.80
C GLY A 31 -53.67 9.51 13.11
N VAL A 32 -54.01 10.17 14.21
CA VAL A 32 -53.84 9.68 15.58
C VAL A 32 -54.45 8.29 15.84
N PRO A 33 -55.67 7.95 15.37
CA PRO A 33 -56.25 6.64 15.66
C PRO A 33 -55.50 5.49 14.99
N GLU A 34 -54.95 5.69 13.79
CA GLU A 34 -54.13 4.68 13.12
C GLU A 34 -52.77 4.51 13.81
N ALA A 35 -52.19 5.61 14.32
CA ALA A 35 -50.93 5.58 15.06
C ALA A 35 -51.03 4.89 16.44
N ILE A 36 -52.16 5.00 17.15
CA ILE A 36 -52.36 4.40 18.47
C ILE A 36 -52.90 2.97 18.36
N GLY A 37 -53.80 2.71 17.42
CA GLY A 37 -54.57 1.47 17.35
C GLY A 37 -53.91 0.33 16.54
N HIS A 38 -52.91 0.63 15.71
CA HIS A 38 -52.30 -0.36 14.82
C HIS A 38 -50.79 -0.41 15.04
N TRP A 39 -50.28 -1.55 15.51
CA TRP A 39 -48.87 -1.88 15.37
C TRP A 39 -48.62 -2.10 13.87
N ASN A 40 -48.27 -1.03 13.17
CA ASN A 40 -47.86 -1.11 11.78
C ASN A 40 -46.55 -1.91 11.73
N THR A 41 -46.63 -3.24 11.63
CA THR A 41 -45.57 -4.02 11.01
C THR A 41 -45.52 -3.50 9.58
N VAL A 42 -44.61 -2.56 9.33
CA VAL A 42 -44.36 -2.00 8.00
C VAL A 42 -44.28 -3.18 7.06
N LYS A 43 -45.35 -3.42 6.28
CA LYS A 43 -45.30 -4.48 5.27
C LYS A 43 -44.13 -4.08 4.39
N PRO A 44 -43.11 -4.95 4.24
CA PRO A 44 -41.94 -4.59 3.47
C PRO A 44 -42.46 -4.12 2.13
N ARG A 45 -42.22 -2.83 1.83
CA ARG A 45 -42.63 -2.23 0.57
C ARG A 45 -42.14 -3.20 -0.48
N THR A 46 -43.04 -3.81 -1.25
CA THR A 46 -42.65 -4.66 -2.37
C THR A 46 -41.72 -3.79 -3.18
N THR A 47 -40.42 -4.07 -3.11
CA THR A 47 -39.42 -3.26 -3.79
C THR A 47 -39.84 -3.34 -5.24
N SER A 48 -40.39 -2.25 -5.78
CA SER A 48 -40.62 -2.13 -7.21
C SER A 48 -39.30 -2.58 -7.82
N ALA A 49 -39.35 -3.62 -8.65
CA ALA A 49 -38.14 -4.28 -9.16
C ALA A 49 -37.21 -3.17 -9.63
N GLN A 50 -36.18 -2.86 -8.84
CA GLN A 50 -35.35 -1.71 -9.13
C GLN A 50 -34.79 -2.02 -10.50
N LYS A 51 -35.03 -1.12 -11.47
CA LYS A 51 -34.49 -1.30 -12.82
C LYS A 51 -32.99 -1.18 -12.68
N MET A 52 -32.35 -2.32 -12.43
CA MET A 52 -30.93 -2.40 -12.22
C MET A 52 -30.23 -1.77 -13.42
N PRO A 53 -29.16 -0.98 -13.21
CA PRO A 53 -28.47 -0.34 -14.31
C PRO A 53 -27.93 -1.41 -15.27
N ARG A 54 -27.92 -1.08 -16.56
CA ARG A 54 -27.34 -1.96 -17.59
C ARG A 54 -25.85 -2.12 -17.38
N ASP A 55 -25.35 -3.31 -17.62
CA ASP A 55 -23.93 -3.58 -17.58
C ASP A 55 -23.32 -3.45 -18.98
N PHE A 56 -23.02 -2.21 -19.37
CA PHE A 56 -22.46 -1.91 -20.68
C PHE A 56 -21.12 -2.61 -20.93
N ILE A 57 -20.33 -2.92 -19.90
CA ILE A 57 -19.01 -3.55 -20.10
C ILE A 57 -19.18 -4.98 -20.60
N THR A 58 -20.04 -5.77 -19.95
CA THR A 58 -20.31 -7.16 -20.37
C THR A 58 -21.06 -7.20 -21.69
N MET A 59 -22.01 -6.29 -21.91
CA MET A 59 -22.74 -6.16 -23.17
C MET A 59 -21.80 -5.81 -24.34
N ASN A 60 -20.91 -4.83 -24.17
CA ASN A 60 -19.97 -4.43 -25.22
C ASN A 60 -19.00 -5.55 -25.56
N ARG A 61 -18.49 -6.25 -24.54
CA ARG A 61 -17.62 -7.42 -24.76
C ARG A 61 -18.35 -8.54 -25.50
N GLY A 62 -19.62 -8.78 -25.21
CA GLY A 62 -20.45 -9.75 -25.93
C GLY A 62 -20.72 -9.34 -27.38
N ALA A 63 -21.01 -8.06 -27.62
CA ALA A 63 -21.23 -7.53 -28.96
C ALA A 63 -19.99 -7.67 -29.84
N LEU A 64 -18.81 -7.34 -29.29
CA LEU A 64 -17.53 -7.53 -29.99
C LEU A 64 -17.25 -9.00 -30.30
N LYS A 65 -17.55 -9.91 -29.35
CA LYS A 65 -17.42 -11.36 -29.59
C LYS A 65 -18.36 -11.87 -30.69
N ALA A 66 -19.52 -11.25 -30.85
CA ALA A 66 -20.48 -11.57 -31.90
C ALA A 66 -20.14 -10.91 -33.25
N GLY A 67 -19.08 -10.11 -33.33
CA GLY A 67 -18.61 -9.49 -34.56
C GLY A 67 -19.28 -8.16 -34.91
N TYR A 68 -20.03 -7.55 -33.99
CA TYR A 68 -20.61 -6.22 -34.22
C TYR A 68 -19.53 -5.14 -34.13
N THR A 69 -19.55 -4.22 -35.08
CA THR A 69 -18.52 -3.17 -35.22
C THR A 69 -19.12 -1.77 -35.29
N THR A 70 -20.40 -1.63 -35.65
CA THR A 70 -21.05 -0.33 -35.83
C THR A 70 -21.97 0.01 -34.65
N ALA A 71 -22.05 1.29 -34.27
CA ALA A 71 -22.89 1.75 -33.15
C ALA A 71 -24.37 1.34 -33.28
N HIS A 72 -24.91 1.30 -34.50
CA HIS A 72 -26.27 0.82 -34.76
C HIS A 72 -26.46 -0.66 -34.36
N GLU A 73 -25.48 -1.49 -34.71
CA GLU A 73 -25.48 -2.92 -34.37
C GLU A 73 -25.36 -3.14 -32.87
N PHE A 74 -24.51 -2.37 -32.19
CA PHE A 74 -24.44 -2.36 -30.74
C PHE A 74 -25.79 -2.00 -30.11
N ASN A 75 -26.50 -1.00 -30.66
CA ASN A 75 -27.85 -0.65 -30.18
C ASN A 75 -28.86 -1.78 -30.38
N LEU A 76 -28.81 -2.51 -31.50
CA LEU A 76 -29.63 -3.71 -31.72
C LEU A 76 -29.26 -4.81 -30.72
N TYR A 77 -27.97 -5.03 -30.51
CA TYR A 77 -27.47 -5.98 -29.53
C TYR A 77 -27.93 -5.64 -28.11
N TYR A 78 -27.92 -4.37 -27.71
CA TYR A 78 -28.38 -3.94 -26.40
C TYR A 78 -29.88 -4.16 -26.19
N LYS A 79 -30.68 -4.07 -27.25
CA LYS A 79 -32.12 -4.37 -27.20
C LYS A 79 -32.37 -5.87 -27.09
N ALA A 80 -31.58 -6.69 -27.78
CA ALA A 80 -31.73 -8.14 -27.79
C ALA A 80 -31.13 -8.84 -26.55
N LYS A 81 -30.04 -8.30 -25.99
CA LYS A 81 -29.28 -8.87 -24.88
C LYS A 81 -29.17 -7.87 -23.73
N ASP A 82 -30.27 -7.68 -23.00
CA ASP A 82 -30.32 -6.75 -21.88
C ASP A 82 -29.70 -7.35 -20.60
N ILE A 83 -28.38 -7.17 -20.43
CA ILE A 83 -27.64 -7.62 -19.24
C ILE A 83 -27.65 -6.50 -18.20
N ARG A 84 -28.20 -6.78 -17.02
CA ARG A 84 -28.21 -5.85 -15.88
C ARG A 84 -27.12 -6.20 -14.86
N ARG A 85 -26.58 -5.18 -14.20
CA ARG A 85 -25.66 -5.39 -13.06
C ARG A 85 -26.40 -6.15 -11.97
N LYS A 86 -25.72 -7.08 -11.30
CA LYS A 86 -26.25 -7.73 -10.10
C LYS A 86 -26.24 -6.77 -8.92
N ASP A 87 -27.16 -6.95 -7.98
CA ASP A 87 -27.37 -6.07 -6.82
C ASP A 87 -26.26 -6.20 -5.75
N ASP A 88 -25.20 -6.94 -6.09
CA ASP A 88 -24.17 -7.40 -5.18
C ASP A 88 -23.21 -6.26 -4.75
N GLU A 89 -23.20 -5.13 -5.47
CA GLU A 89 -22.18 -4.08 -5.27
C GLU A 89 -22.59 -2.98 -4.27
N HIS A 90 -23.85 -2.93 -3.84
CA HIS A 90 -24.33 -1.94 -2.86
C HIS A 90 -24.69 -2.54 -1.50
N SER A 91 -24.67 -3.87 -1.36
CA SER A 91 -24.83 -4.54 -0.06
C SER A 91 -23.48 -4.68 0.65
N ARG A 92 -22.73 -3.58 0.85
CA ARG A 92 -21.57 -3.61 1.78
C ARG A 92 -21.98 -4.01 3.20
N PHE A 93 -23.26 -3.85 3.50
CA PHE A 93 -23.91 -4.41 4.67
C PHE A 93 -24.62 -5.69 4.22
N LYS A 94 -24.11 -6.86 4.62
CA LYS A 94 -24.88 -8.11 4.58
C LYS A 94 -26.23 -7.79 5.25
N ARG A 95 -27.36 -7.93 4.53
CA ARG A 95 -28.71 -7.72 5.10
C ARG A 95 -29.04 -8.65 6.28
N SER A 96 -28.19 -9.63 6.55
CA SER A 96 -28.25 -10.45 7.77
C SER A 96 -27.42 -9.80 8.87
N PRO A 97 -27.98 -9.58 10.08
CA PRO A 97 -27.17 -9.38 11.27
C PRO A 97 -26.10 -10.47 11.34
N PRO A 98 -24.85 -10.16 11.71
CA PRO A 98 -23.86 -11.20 11.96
C PRO A 98 -24.46 -12.21 12.95
N LYS A 99 -24.22 -13.51 12.76
CA LYS A 99 -24.64 -14.53 13.72
C LYS A 99 -23.90 -14.26 15.02
N VAL A 100 -24.59 -13.67 15.99
CA VAL A 100 -24.03 -13.34 17.30
C VAL A 100 -24.33 -14.50 18.27
N PRO A 101 -23.35 -15.00 19.05
CA PRO A 101 -23.60 -15.97 20.11
C PRO A 101 -24.62 -15.46 21.14
N ALA A 102 -25.36 -16.36 21.79
CA ALA A 102 -26.38 -16.00 22.79
C ALA A 102 -25.81 -15.21 23.98
N ASP A 103 -24.53 -15.44 24.32
CA ASP A 103 -23.84 -14.79 25.44
C ASP A 103 -23.20 -13.43 25.08
N PHE A 104 -23.47 -12.90 23.90
CA PHE A 104 -22.89 -11.63 23.48
C PHE A 104 -23.64 -10.45 24.10
N THR A 105 -22.94 -9.70 24.94
CA THR A 105 -23.47 -8.44 25.48
C THR A 105 -23.37 -7.34 24.42
N TYR A 106 -24.50 -6.75 24.04
CA TYR A 106 -24.54 -5.56 23.21
C TYR A 106 -24.07 -4.34 24.01
N GLY A 107 -23.08 -3.62 23.48
CA GLY A 107 -22.54 -2.41 24.11
C GLY A 107 -21.16 -2.10 23.54
N ILE A 108 -20.88 -0.83 23.30
CA ILE A 108 -19.54 -0.39 22.91
C ILE A 108 -18.76 -0.21 24.21
N THR A 109 -17.88 -1.15 24.57
CA THR A 109 -16.80 -0.82 25.50
C THR A 109 -16.07 0.37 24.88
N SER A 110 -15.95 1.49 25.59
CA SER A 110 -15.27 2.67 25.06
C SER A 110 -13.84 2.28 24.71
N ARG A 111 -13.58 1.98 23.43
CA ARG A 111 -12.21 1.89 22.97
C ARG A 111 -11.63 3.27 23.24
N PRO A 112 -10.52 3.39 23.99
CA PRO A 112 -9.86 4.68 24.08
C PRO A 112 -9.59 5.12 22.65
N CYS A 113 -10.09 6.30 22.28
CA CYS A 113 -9.74 6.92 21.01
C CYS A 113 -8.22 6.88 20.86
N THR A 114 -7.71 6.78 19.63
CA THR A 114 -6.29 7.01 19.33
C THR A 114 -5.82 8.17 20.21
N PRO A 115 -4.84 7.98 21.10
CA PRO A 115 -4.56 8.96 22.14
C PRO A 115 -4.28 10.29 21.46
N PHE A 116 -5.19 11.25 21.61
CA PHE A 116 -5.13 12.54 20.90
C PHE A 116 -3.80 13.26 21.17
N PHE A 117 -3.23 12.99 22.36
CA PHE A 117 -1.91 13.42 22.76
C PHE A 117 -0.80 12.96 21.80
N ASP A 118 -0.83 11.72 21.30
CA ASP A 118 0.17 11.21 20.34
C ASP A 118 0.07 11.96 18.98
N LEU A 119 -1.09 12.51 18.64
CA LEU A 119 -1.27 13.38 17.46
C LEU A 119 -0.70 14.77 17.71
N LEU A 120 -0.98 15.38 18.88
CA LEU A 120 -0.43 16.68 19.28
C LEU A 120 1.11 16.65 19.39
N GLN A 121 1.66 15.54 19.88
CA GLN A 121 3.11 15.32 19.97
C GLN A 121 3.74 14.89 18.64
N HIS A 122 2.97 14.75 17.56
CA HIS A 122 3.46 14.30 16.25
C HIS A 122 4.18 12.94 16.27
N LYS A 123 3.87 12.06 17.22
CA LYS A 123 4.54 10.76 17.39
C LYS A 123 4.46 9.88 16.14
N TYR A 124 3.34 9.92 15.42
CA TYR A 124 3.18 9.20 14.15
C TYR A 124 4.08 9.72 13.02
N LYS A 125 4.37 11.03 13.00
CA LYS A 125 5.34 11.62 12.09
C LYS A 125 6.74 11.10 12.44
N GLU A 126 7.09 11.05 13.72
CA GLU A 126 8.38 10.53 14.17
C GLU A 126 8.57 9.06 13.81
N LEU A 127 7.58 8.21 14.10
CA LEU A 127 7.57 6.80 13.70
C LEU A 127 7.75 6.62 12.19
N TRP A 128 7.05 7.43 11.39
CA TRP A 128 7.21 7.39 9.94
C TRP A 128 8.63 7.81 9.51
N MET A 129 9.19 8.86 10.11
CA MET A 129 10.56 9.31 9.83
C MET A 129 11.59 8.24 10.21
N GLU A 130 11.42 7.56 11.34
CA GLU A 130 12.27 6.45 11.76
C GLU A 130 12.20 5.29 10.77
N GLN A 131 10.99 4.92 10.34
CA GLN A 131 10.80 3.89 9.33
C GLN A 131 11.50 4.25 8.01
N GLN A 132 11.41 5.52 7.56
CA GLN A 132 12.12 5.99 6.37
C GLN A 132 13.65 5.97 6.54
N ARG A 133 14.17 6.35 7.72
CA ARG A 133 15.60 6.25 8.04
C ARG A 133 16.07 4.80 8.01
N ALA A 134 15.30 3.88 8.61
CA ALA A 134 15.61 2.44 8.62
C ALA A 134 15.63 1.85 7.21
N LEU A 135 14.64 2.18 6.37
CA LEU A 135 14.60 1.77 4.96
C LEU A 135 15.80 2.31 4.18
N THR A 136 16.17 3.57 4.41
CA THR A 136 17.32 4.19 3.78
C THR A 136 18.63 3.54 4.22
N ALA A 137 18.79 3.24 5.50
CA ALA A 137 19.95 2.54 6.05
C ALA A 137 20.07 1.12 5.47
N ALA A 138 18.97 0.37 5.41
CA ALA A 138 18.93 -0.96 4.80
C ALA A 138 19.35 -0.91 3.31
N LYS A 139 18.79 0.03 2.53
CA LYS A 139 19.19 0.24 1.13
C LYS A 139 20.68 0.57 0.98
N ARG A 140 21.25 1.38 1.88
CA ARG A 140 22.70 1.70 1.86
C ARG A 140 23.55 0.47 2.15
N VAL A 141 23.14 -0.38 3.10
CA VAL A 141 23.84 -1.64 3.41
C VAL A 141 23.80 -2.60 2.22
N GLU A 142 22.64 -2.77 1.58
CA GLU A 142 22.52 -3.63 0.39
C GLU A 142 23.38 -3.11 -0.77
N LYS A 143 23.36 -1.78 -1.04
CA LYS A 143 24.26 -1.18 -2.04
C LYS A 143 25.74 -1.42 -1.70
N LYS A 144 26.14 -1.28 -0.44
CA LYS A 144 27.53 -1.58 -0.02
C LYS A 144 27.88 -3.06 -0.22
N LYS A 145 26.97 -3.99 0.09
CA LYS A 145 27.18 -5.43 -0.16
C LYS A 145 27.36 -5.73 -1.65
N VAL A 146 26.54 -5.13 -2.52
CA VAL A 146 26.69 -5.26 -3.98
C VAL A 146 28.04 -4.74 -4.44
N ILE A 147 28.42 -3.52 -4.01
CA ILE A 147 29.73 -2.94 -4.33
C ILE A 147 30.88 -3.84 -3.84
N VAL A 148 30.77 -4.43 -2.64
CA VAL A 148 31.80 -5.36 -2.12
C VAL A 148 31.84 -6.68 -2.91
N LYS A 149 30.69 -7.18 -3.39
CA LYS A 149 30.62 -8.36 -4.25
C LYS A 149 31.18 -8.10 -5.66
N ASP A 150 30.93 -6.91 -6.22
CA ASP A 150 31.41 -6.49 -7.54
C ASP A 150 32.86 -6.01 -7.54
N LYS A 151 33.42 -5.70 -6.36
CA LYS A 151 34.86 -5.45 -6.25
C LYS A 151 35.60 -6.73 -6.61
N ALA A 152 36.41 -6.65 -7.67
CA ALA A 152 37.33 -7.70 -8.05
C ALA A 152 38.14 -8.13 -6.82
N ARG A 153 38.09 -9.43 -6.49
CA ARG A 153 38.84 -9.98 -5.35
C ARG A 153 40.32 -9.70 -5.59
N GLU A 154 40.97 -9.09 -4.60
CA GLU A 154 42.40 -8.84 -4.69
C GLU A 154 43.15 -10.17 -4.69
N THR A 155 43.94 -10.42 -5.74
CA THR A 155 44.85 -11.57 -5.79
C THR A 155 46.00 -11.33 -4.80
N ARG A 156 46.62 -12.40 -4.31
CA ARG A 156 47.77 -12.34 -3.40
C ARG A 156 48.86 -11.36 -3.88
N THR A 157 49.08 -11.27 -5.19
CA THR A 157 50.04 -10.36 -5.82
C THR A 157 49.67 -8.88 -5.66
N THR A 158 48.41 -8.50 -5.85
CA THR A 158 47.96 -7.11 -5.68
C THR A 158 47.96 -6.69 -4.22
N PHE A 159 47.68 -7.61 -3.31
CA PHE A 159 47.77 -7.40 -1.87
C PHE A 159 49.22 -7.13 -1.44
N LEU A 160 50.17 -7.97 -1.87
CA LEU A 160 51.60 -7.80 -1.55
C LEU A 160 52.22 -6.53 -2.15
N ARG A 161 51.65 -5.99 -3.24
CA ARG A 161 52.04 -4.68 -3.78
C ARG A 161 51.64 -3.51 -2.87
N LYS A 162 50.47 -3.60 -2.23
CA LYS A 162 49.95 -2.56 -1.31
C LYS A 162 50.58 -2.67 0.08
N LEU A 163 50.80 -3.91 0.52
CA LEU A 163 51.37 -4.27 1.82
C LEU A 163 52.66 -5.07 1.56
N PRO A 164 53.79 -4.38 1.28
CA PRO A 164 55.07 -5.05 1.11
C PRO A 164 55.41 -5.78 2.42
N LEU A 165 55.84 -7.03 2.31
CA LEU A 165 56.30 -7.78 3.47
C LEU A 165 57.55 -7.10 4.04
N PRO A 166 57.71 -7.08 5.38
CA PRO A 166 58.94 -6.58 5.99
C PRO A 166 60.12 -7.35 5.39
N ALA A 167 61.21 -6.63 5.09
CA ALA A 167 62.42 -7.23 4.56
C ALA A 167 62.87 -8.33 5.53
N LYS A 168 62.82 -9.59 5.07
CA LYS A 168 63.40 -10.69 5.83
C LYS A 168 64.89 -10.40 5.93
N LYS A 169 65.44 -10.41 7.14
CA LYS A 169 66.88 -10.43 7.33
C LYS A 169 67.41 -11.64 6.56
N GLU A 170 68.27 -11.43 5.58
CA GLU A 170 68.84 -12.50 4.78
C GLU A 170 69.59 -13.45 5.72
N SER A 171 69.01 -14.61 5.99
CA SER A 171 69.71 -15.69 6.67
C SER A 171 70.29 -16.59 5.59
N PHE A 172 71.61 -16.71 5.55
CA PHE A 172 72.26 -17.74 4.74
C PHE A 172 71.66 -19.10 5.10
N TRP A 173 71.33 -19.89 4.08
CA TRP A 173 70.68 -21.19 4.27
C TRP A 173 71.55 -22.09 5.15
N HIS A 174 70.97 -22.60 6.24
CA HIS A 174 71.60 -23.58 7.11
C HIS A 174 70.57 -24.61 7.56
N LEU A 175 71.05 -25.79 7.93
CA LEU A 175 70.20 -26.91 8.36
C LEU A 175 69.65 -26.64 9.77
N PRO A 176 68.34 -26.81 10.04
CA PRO A 176 67.73 -26.54 11.36
C PRO A 176 68.36 -27.33 12.52
N ARG A 177 68.86 -28.54 12.24
CA ARG A 177 69.54 -29.37 13.25
C ARG A 177 70.85 -28.76 13.75
N LEU A 178 71.46 -27.87 12.96
CA LEU A 178 72.72 -27.22 13.28
C LEU A 178 72.54 -25.88 14.01
N GLU A 179 71.31 -25.35 14.16
CA GLU A 179 71.07 -24.10 14.90
C GLU A 179 71.50 -24.17 16.37
N LYS A 180 71.37 -25.35 16.98
CA LYS A 180 71.73 -25.58 18.39
C LYS A 180 73.19 -26.00 18.59
N VAL A 181 73.91 -26.31 17.52
CA VAL A 181 75.28 -26.82 17.59
C VAL A 181 76.24 -25.69 17.24
N GLY A 182 76.98 -25.23 18.25
CA GLY A 182 78.03 -24.23 18.04
C GLY A 182 79.18 -24.77 17.17
N PRO A 183 79.96 -23.89 16.52
CA PRO A 183 81.11 -24.29 15.74
C PRO A 183 82.10 -25.07 16.62
N HIS A 184 82.50 -26.26 16.16
CA HIS A 184 83.45 -27.10 16.89
C HIS A 184 84.89 -26.55 16.80
N LEU A 185 85.18 -25.75 15.77
CA LEU A 185 86.49 -25.15 15.52
C LEU A 185 86.34 -23.64 15.36
N SER A 186 87.12 -22.87 16.12
CA SER A 186 87.28 -21.43 15.93
C SER A 186 88.56 -21.19 15.15
N THR A 187 88.45 -20.94 13.84
CA THR A 187 89.60 -20.67 12.98
C THR A 187 90.06 -19.20 13.00
N PHE A 188 89.42 -18.36 13.82
CA PHE A 188 89.78 -16.94 13.94
C PHE A 188 90.98 -16.77 14.89
N PRO A 189 91.98 -15.93 14.52
CA PRO A 189 93.15 -15.69 15.36
C PRO A 189 92.79 -15.05 16.71
N ASP A 190 91.77 -14.16 16.72
CA ASP A 190 91.33 -13.41 17.89
C ASP A 190 89.81 -13.31 17.98
N ARG A 191 89.32 -13.11 19.21
CA ARG A 191 87.89 -12.98 19.51
C ARG A 191 87.26 -11.74 18.87
N ASP A 192 88.05 -10.68 18.69
CA ASP A 192 87.60 -9.45 18.04
C ASP A 192 87.55 -9.57 16.52
N ALA A 193 88.48 -10.35 15.92
CA ALA A 193 88.42 -10.70 14.51
C ALA A 193 87.16 -11.50 14.16
N HIS A 194 86.74 -12.41 15.05
CA HIS A 194 85.48 -13.14 14.90
C HIS A 194 84.28 -12.19 14.90
N LYS A 195 84.18 -11.27 15.87
CA LYS A 195 83.06 -10.31 15.93
C LYS A 195 82.99 -9.41 14.69
N LYS A 196 84.14 -8.97 14.18
CA LYS A 196 84.25 -8.12 12.98
C LYS A 196 83.75 -8.81 11.71
N ALA A 197 83.97 -10.11 11.58
CA ALA A 197 83.53 -10.88 10.41
C ALA A 197 82.00 -11.09 10.37
N PHE A 198 81.35 -11.22 11.53
CA PHE A 198 79.88 -11.38 11.62
C PHE A 198 79.10 -10.07 11.62
N SER A 199 79.78 -8.93 11.76
CA SER A 199 79.16 -7.60 11.74
C SER A 199 79.15 -6.93 10.35
N ALA A 200 79.77 -7.56 9.35
CA ALA A 200 79.78 -7.11 7.95
C ALA A 200 78.57 -7.68 7.20
#